data_AF-A0A6L8A0P9-F1
#
_entry.id   AF-A0A6L8A0P9-F1
#
_cell.length_a   1.000
_cell.length_b   1.000
_cell.length_c   1.000
_cell.angle_alpha   90.00
_cell.angle_beta   90.00
_cell.angle_gamma   90.00
#
_symmetry.space_group_name_H-M   'P 1'
#
loop_
_entity.id
_entity.type
_entity.pdbx_description
1 polymer ?
#
loop_
_entity_poly.entity_id
_entity_poly.type
_entity_poly.pdbx_seq_one_letter_code
_entity_poly.pdbx_strand_id
1 'polypeptide(L)'
;MQGKIAFEEHMAIEETLGGSRHFAGESGRWDEFTRELLDIGEQRIEAMERCGVEFALLSLNAPAVQGILDTDEAIAVARKANDRIAEAAAKFPHRYAGLAALPMQDPDAASAELTRCVRDLGFKGAMVNGFTQKDEPDSAIYYDIP
;
A
#
# COMPACT_ATOMS: atom_id res chain seq x y z
N MET A 1 25.87 -4.33 -5.35
CA MET A 1 25.63 -5.13 -4.13
C MET A 1 24.42 -6.01 -4.34
N GLN A 2 24.51 -7.31 -4.05
CA GLN A 2 23.41 -8.28 -4.15
C GLN A 2 22.74 -8.51 -2.78
N GLY A 3 21.58 -9.13 -2.77
CA GLY A 3 20.88 -9.50 -1.53
C GLY A 3 20.20 -8.35 -0.79
N LYS A 4 19.80 -7.29 -1.51
CA LYS A 4 19.13 -6.14 -0.88
C LYS A 4 17.70 -6.50 -0.48
N ILE A 5 17.29 -6.00 0.67
CA ILE A 5 15.89 -6.00 1.11
C ILE A 5 15.38 -4.57 1.03
N ALA A 6 14.24 -4.38 0.38
CA ALA A 6 13.56 -3.10 0.27
C ALA A 6 12.29 -3.08 1.15
N PHE A 7 12.03 -1.96 1.82
CA PHE A 7 11.03 -1.87 2.89
C PHE A 7 9.88 -0.87 2.63
N GLU A 8 9.94 -0.11 1.53
CA GLU A 8 8.98 0.95 1.19
C GLU A 8 8.67 0.89 -0.31
N GLU A 9 8.20 -0.28 -0.77
CA GLU A 9 7.94 -0.53 -2.18
C GLU A 9 6.45 -0.39 -2.49
N HIS A 10 6.05 0.78 -2.97
CA HIS A 10 4.63 1.06 -3.21
C HIS A 10 4.05 0.29 -4.38
N MET A 11 2.80 -0.16 -4.20
CA MET A 11 1.89 -0.62 -5.23
C MET A 11 0.59 0.17 -5.17
N ALA A 12 -0.19 0.15 -6.24
CA ALA A 12 -1.51 0.75 -6.28
C ALA A 12 -2.56 -0.24 -6.78
N ILE A 13 -3.81 0.09 -6.48
CA ILE A 13 -4.98 -0.40 -7.20
C ILE A 13 -5.62 0.78 -7.92
N GLU A 14 -6.49 0.51 -8.90
CA GLU A 14 -7.12 1.55 -9.72
C GLU A 14 -7.76 2.67 -8.87
N GLU A 15 -8.42 2.29 -7.78
CA GLU A 15 -9.08 3.23 -6.86
C GLU A 15 -8.14 4.24 -6.21
N THR A 16 -6.86 3.89 -6.03
CA THR A 16 -5.91 4.71 -5.28
C THR A 16 -4.96 5.52 -6.16
N LEU A 17 -4.95 5.29 -7.48
CA LEU A 17 -4.03 5.96 -8.41
C LEU A 17 -4.24 7.47 -8.45
N GLY A 18 -5.49 7.93 -8.49
CA GLY A 18 -5.82 9.35 -8.64
C GLY A 18 -5.14 10.22 -7.57
N GLY A 19 -5.07 9.72 -6.33
CA GLY A 19 -4.43 10.42 -5.21
C GLY A 19 -2.91 10.55 -5.34
N SER A 20 -2.25 9.70 -6.15
CA SER A 20 -0.79 9.75 -6.33
C SER A 20 -0.34 10.64 -7.49
N ARG A 21 -1.26 11.25 -8.26
CA ARG A 21 -0.90 12.03 -9.45
C ARG A 21 0.09 13.16 -9.17
N HIS A 22 0.00 13.76 -7.99
CA HIS A 22 0.93 14.83 -7.58
C HIS A 22 2.39 14.36 -7.50
N PHE A 23 2.65 13.09 -7.15
CA PHE A 23 4.01 12.55 -7.08
C PHE A 23 4.69 12.39 -8.45
N ALA A 24 3.92 12.23 -9.52
CA ALA A 24 4.46 12.23 -10.88
C ALA A 24 4.83 13.64 -11.39
N GLY A 25 4.35 14.69 -10.70
CA GLY A 25 4.60 16.09 -11.04
C GLY A 25 4.15 16.47 -12.45
N GLU A 26 4.78 17.51 -13.00
CA GLU A 26 4.57 17.97 -14.39
C GLU A 26 5.41 17.21 -15.43
N SER A 27 6.09 16.12 -15.01
CA SER A 27 7.05 15.39 -15.85
C SER A 27 6.46 14.74 -17.10
N GLY A 28 5.12 14.66 -17.22
CA GLY A 28 4.42 14.02 -18.32
C GLY A 28 4.51 12.49 -18.32
N ARG A 29 5.18 11.87 -17.35
CA ARG A 29 5.40 10.41 -17.26
C ARG A 29 4.31 9.66 -16.49
N TRP A 30 3.09 10.20 -16.44
CA TRP A 30 1.98 9.62 -15.67
C TRP A 30 1.67 8.17 -16.07
N ASP A 31 1.69 7.88 -17.37
CA ASP A 31 1.37 6.54 -17.88
C ASP A 31 2.41 5.50 -17.42
N GLU A 32 3.68 5.88 -17.41
CA GLU A 32 4.76 5.03 -16.94
C GLU A 32 4.72 4.85 -15.42
N PHE A 33 4.53 5.94 -14.67
CA PHE A 33 4.36 5.89 -13.22
C PHE A 33 3.20 4.98 -12.80
N THR A 34 2.07 5.11 -13.50
CA THR A 34 0.88 4.28 -13.28
C THR A 34 1.18 2.81 -13.55
N ARG A 35 1.82 2.52 -14.69
CA ARG A 35 2.20 1.15 -15.06
C ARG A 35 3.09 0.52 -13.99
N GLU A 36 4.09 1.25 -13.49
CA GLU A 36 5.02 0.75 -12.47
C GLU A 36 4.34 0.51 -11.12
N LEU A 37 3.41 1.37 -10.70
CA LEU A 37 2.65 1.18 -9.47
C LEU A 37 1.67 0.00 -9.53
N LEU A 38 1.03 -0.22 -10.68
CA LEU A 38 0.10 -1.33 -10.88
C LEU A 38 0.81 -2.68 -11.04
N ASP A 39 2.04 -2.67 -11.57
CA ASP A 39 2.82 -3.89 -11.77
C ASP A 39 3.54 -4.33 -10.49
N ILE A 40 2.99 -5.37 -9.86
CA ILE A 40 3.66 -6.22 -8.88
C ILE A 40 3.86 -7.64 -9.44
N GLY A 41 3.96 -7.72 -10.77
CA GLY A 41 4.15 -8.94 -11.54
C GLY A 41 5.59 -9.11 -12.01
N GLU A 42 5.73 -9.64 -13.22
CA GLU A 42 7.02 -10.03 -13.80
C GLU A 42 7.93 -8.82 -14.06
N GLN A 43 7.39 -7.68 -14.50
CA GLN A 43 8.20 -6.49 -14.80
C GLN A 43 8.92 -5.95 -13.56
N ARG A 44 8.25 -5.91 -12.41
CA ARG A 44 8.85 -5.53 -11.12
C ARG A 44 9.87 -6.56 -10.65
N ILE A 45 9.59 -7.85 -10.79
CA ILE A 45 10.53 -8.93 -10.43
C ILE A 45 11.82 -8.84 -11.26
N GLU A 46 11.73 -8.61 -12.56
CA GLU A 46 12.88 -8.40 -13.42
C GLU A 46 13.67 -7.15 -13.02
N ALA A 47 12.99 -6.06 -12.66
CA ALA A 47 13.64 -4.85 -12.17
C ALA A 47 14.41 -5.10 -10.85
N MET A 48 13.81 -5.84 -9.93
CA MET A 48 14.45 -6.27 -8.69
C MET A 48 15.72 -7.08 -8.99
N GLU A 49 15.69 -8.01 -9.93
CA GLU A 49 16.86 -8.82 -10.32
C GLU A 49 18.00 -7.97 -10.89
N ARG A 50 17.69 -7.09 -11.85
CA ARG A 50 18.68 -6.18 -12.46
C ARG A 50 19.37 -5.31 -11.41
N CYS A 51 18.60 -4.84 -10.44
CA CYS A 51 19.11 -3.96 -9.39
C CYS A 51 19.70 -4.72 -8.21
N GLY A 52 19.54 -6.04 -8.11
CA GLY A 52 20.00 -6.91 -7.01
C GLY A 52 19.17 -6.82 -5.72
N VAL A 53 17.88 -6.51 -5.85
CA VAL A 53 16.89 -6.58 -4.77
C VAL A 53 16.38 -8.02 -4.69
N GLU A 54 16.72 -8.68 -3.60
CA GLU A 54 16.33 -10.07 -3.35
C GLU A 54 14.88 -10.14 -2.84
N PHE A 55 14.53 -9.22 -1.93
CA PHE A 55 13.24 -9.22 -1.25
C PHE A 55 12.67 -7.81 -1.12
N ALA A 56 11.35 -7.66 -1.24
CA ALA A 56 10.65 -6.39 -1.08
C ALA A 56 9.40 -6.53 -0.20
N LEU A 57 9.19 -5.57 0.69
CA LEU A 57 7.91 -5.41 1.38
C LEU A 57 7.04 -4.44 0.57
N LEU A 58 5.91 -4.96 0.09
CA LEU A 58 4.93 -4.17 -0.66
C LEU A 58 4.01 -3.43 0.31
N SER A 59 3.76 -2.15 0.02
CA SER A 59 2.79 -1.31 0.73
C SER A 59 1.89 -0.57 -0.26
N LEU A 60 0.69 -0.21 0.16
CA LEU A 60 -0.20 0.63 -0.66
C LEU A 60 0.42 2.02 -0.85
N ASN A 61 0.16 2.65 -2.00
CA ASN A 61 0.59 4.01 -2.34
C ASN A 61 0.02 5.07 -1.40
N ALA A 62 0.56 6.29 -1.48
CA ALA A 62 0.06 7.45 -0.74
C ALA A 62 -0.81 8.37 -1.62
N PRO A 63 -1.81 9.07 -1.05
CA PRO A 63 -2.31 8.97 0.33
C PRO A 63 -3.26 7.76 0.53
N ALA A 64 -3.75 7.16 -0.55
CA ALA A 64 -4.67 6.02 -0.59
C ALA A 64 -5.77 6.07 0.49
N VAL A 65 -5.85 5.05 1.35
CA VAL A 65 -6.95 4.88 2.32
C VAL A 65 -7.02 6.00 3.35
N GLN A 66 -5.92 6.73 3.61
CA GLN A 66 -5.92 7.88 4.52
C GLN A 66 -6.67 9.10 3.94
N GLY A 67 -6.84 9.17 2.62
CA GLY A 67 -7.53 10.26 1.93
C GLY A 67 -9.00 9.97 1.61
N ILE A 68 -9.52 8.79 1.95
CA ILE A 68 -10.92 8.41 1.73
C ILE A 68 -11.75 8.93 2.91
N LEU A 69 -12.76 9.75 2.62
CA LEU A 69 -13.57 10.39 3.67
C LEU A 69 -14.59 9.45 4.29
N ASP A 70 -15.18 8.58 3.47
CA ASP A 70 -16.16 7.60 3.91
C ASP A 70 -15.47 6.39 4.56
N THR A 71 -15.92 6.03 5.77
CA THR A 71 -15.27 4.99 6.57
C THR A 71 -15.48 3.60 5.95
N ASP A 72 -16.67 3.30 5.43
CA ASP A 72 -16.97 2.01 4.85
C ASP A 72 -16.21 1.79 3.53
N GLU A 73 -16.10 2.84 2.71
CA GLU A 73 -15.26 2.85 1.51
C GLU A 73 -13.78 2.61 1.87
N ALA A 74 -13.25 3.31 2.89
CA ALA A 74 -11.87 3.14 3.32
C ALA A 74 -11.57 1.70 3.76
N ILE A 75 -12.51 1.08 4.50
CA ILE A 75 -12.42 -0.32 4.92
C ILE A 75 -12.41 -1.25 3.70
N ALA A 76 -13.33 -1.05 2.75
CA ALA A 76 -13.42 -1.88 1.56
C ALA A 76 -12.15 -1.79 0.69
N VAL A 77 -11.64 -0.57 0.49
CA VAL A 77 -10.42 -0.31 -0.30
C VAL A 77 -9.18 -0.89 0.39
N ALA A 78 -9.05 -0.73 1.71
CA ALA A 78 -7.94 -1.31 2.47
C ALA A 78 -7.89 -2.84 2.31
N ARG A 79 -9.04 -3.52 2.48
CA ARG A 79 -9.13 -4.97 2.31
C ARG A 79 -8.76 -5.40 0.90
N LYS A 80 -9.30 -4.73 -0.12
CA LYS A 80 -9.00 -5.02 -1.53
C LYS A 80 -7.51 -4.88 -1.83
N ALA A 81 -6.88 -3.80 -1.35
CA ALA A 81 -5.45 -3.59 -1.51
C ALA A 81 -4.62 -4.68 -0.82
N ASN A 82 -4.95 -5.01 0.43
CA ASN A 82 -4.28 -6.04 1.20
C ASN A 82 -4.41 -7.43 0.54
N ASP A 83 -5.59 -7.77 0.01
CA ASP A 83 -5.79 -9.04 -0.70
C ASP A 83 -4.93 -9.08 -1.98
N ARG A 84 -4.85 -7.98 -2.73
CA ARG A 84 -3.99 -7.88 -3.92
C ARG A 84 -2.50 -8.02 -3.61
N ILE A 85 -2.03 -7.46 -2.49
CA ILE A 85 -0.67 -7.65 -1.98
C ILE A 85 -0.45 -9.11 -1.59
N ALA A 86 -1.41 -9.73 -0.88
CA ALA A 86 -1.33 -11.13 -0.47
C ALA A 86 -1.26 -12.08 -1.66
N GLU A 87 -2.04 -11.84 -2.73
CA GLU A 87 -1.97 -12.59 -3.99
C GLU A 87 -0.58 -12.50 -4.62
N ALA A 88 0.02 -11.30 -4.65
CA ALA A 88 1.38 -11.13 -5.20
C ALA A 88 2.43 -11.84 -4.34
N ALA A 89 2.32 -11.77 -3.01
CA ALA A 89 3.19 -12.49 -2.10
C ALA A 89 3.01 -14.01 -2.22
N ALA A 90 1.79 -14.51 -2.43
CA ALA A 90 1.55 -15.93 -2.68
C ALA A 90 2.12 -16.39 -4.03
N LYS A 91 2.06 -15.53 -5.07
CA LYS A 91 2.65 -15.82 -6.38
C LYS A 91 4.19 -15.79 -6.36
N PHE A 92 4.78 -14.90 -5.57
CA PHE A 92 6.24 -14.72 -5.46
C PHE A 92 6.72 -14.76 -4.00
N PRO A 93 6.56 -15.90 -3.29
CA PRO A 93 6.75 -15.99 -1.83
C PRO A 93 8.20 -15.80 -1.37
N HIS A 94 9.16 -15.97 -2.28
CA HIS A 94 10.59 -15.72 -1.99
C HIS A 94 11.03 -14.29 -2.33
N ARG A 95 10.14 -13.46 -2.86
CA ARG A 95 10.46 -12.11 -3.35
C ARG A 95 9.65 -11.03 -2.65
N TYR A 96 8.45 -11.35 -2.17
CA TYR A 96 7.55 -10.38 -1.55
C TYR A 96 7.03 -10.79 -0.17
N ALA A 97 6.80 -9.78 0.67
CA ALA A 97 5.83 -9.81 1.76
C ALA A 97 5.01 -8.51 1.74
N GLY A 98 3.92 -8.46 2.53
CA GLY A 98 3.06 -7.28 2.63
C GLY A 98 3.24 -6.48 3.91
N LEU A 99 3.00 -5.17 3.81
CA LEU A 99 2.65 -4.27 4.90
C LEU A 99 1.19 -3.85 4.73
N ALA A 100 0.41 -3.97 5.80
CA ALA A 100 -1.02 -3.72 5.78
C ALA A 100 -1.33 -2.24 5.53
N ALA A 101 -2.23 -1.97 4.59
CA ALA A 101 -2.98 -0.73 4.54
C ALA A 101 -4.11 -0.80 5.57
N LEU A 102 -4.26 0.25 6.38
CA LEU A 102 -5.22 0.27 7.49
C LEU A 102 -6.24 1.41 7.32
N PRO A 103 -7.55 1.14 7.47
CA PRO A 103 -8.60 2.16 7.47
C PRO A 103 -8.63 2.89 8.82
N MET A 104 -7.75 3.87 8.98
CA MET A 104 -7.52 4.55 10.25
C MET A 104 -8.67 5.51 10.68
N GLN A 105 -9.77 5.56 9.92
CA GLN A 105 -11.02 6.24 10.25
C GLN A 105 -11.77 5.55 11.40
N ASP A 106 -11.49 4.26 11.60
CA ASP A 106 -12.09 3.38 12.60
C ASP A 106 -11.00 2.51 13.28
N PRO A 107 -10.68 2.76 14.56
CA PRO A 107 -9.68 1.99 15.31
C PRO A 107 -9.94 0.49 15.40
N ASP A 108 -11.20 0.09 15.52
CA ASP A 108 -11.59 -1.32 15.66
C ASP A 108 -11.43 -2.01 14.29
N ALA A 109 -11.88 -1.38 13.21
CA ALA A 109 -11.69 -1.89 11.86
C ALA A 109 -10.21 -1.97 11.48
N ALA A 110 -9.41 -0.95 11.80
CA ALA A 110 -7.97 -0.95 11.59
C ALA A 110 -7.27 -2.09 12.35
N SER A 111 -7.63 -2.31 13.62
CA SER A 111 -7.06 -3.37 14.44
C SER A 111 -7.44 -4.77 13.93
N ALA A 112 -8.70 -4.94 13.52
CA ALA A 112 -9.19 -6.18 12.92
C ALA A 112 -8.46 -6.49 11.61
N GLU A 113 -8.28 -5.49 10.74
CA GLU A 113 -7.60 -5.68 9.46
C GLU A 113 -6.10 -5.94 9.64
N LEU A 114 -5.43 -5.24 10.56
CA LEU A 114 -4.03 -5.55 10.91
C LEU A 114 -3.89 -7.00 11.40
N THR A 115 -4.81 -7.44 12.26
CA THR A 115 -4.82 -8.81 12.78
C THR A 115 -4.96 -9.81 11.64
N ARG A 116 -5.93 -9.61 10.72
CA ARG A 116 -6.12 -10.46 9.54
C ARG A 116 -4.88 -10.50 8.66
N CYS A 117 -4.31 -9.35 8.33
CA CYS A 117 -3.11 -9.25 7.51
C CYS A 117 -1.92 -10.02 8.10
N VAL A 118 -1.66 -9.85 9.40
CA VAL A 118 -0.51 -10.51 10.05
C VAL A 118 -0.76 -11.99 10.28
N ARG A 119 -1.95 -12.37 10.77
CA ARG A 119 -2.25 -13.75 11.19
C ARG A 119 -2.61 -14.66 10.02
N ASP A 120 -3.39 -14.15 9.08
CA ASP A 120 -3.99 -14.96 8.02
C ASP A 120 -3.25 -14.78 6.69
N LEU A 121 -2.75 -13.58 6.39
CA LEU A 121 -2.06 -13.26 5.13
C LEU A 121 -0.52 -13.26 5.26
N GLY A 122 0.02 -13.39 6.48
CA GLY A 122 1.45 -13.48 6.73
C GLY A 122 2.23 -12.17 6.57
N PHE A 123 1.56 -11.02 6.60
CA PHE A 123 2.16 -9.69 6.49
C PHE A 123 3.15 -9.43 7.65
N LYS A 124 4.09 -8.52 7.42
CA LYS A 124 5.20 -8.24 8.36
C LYS A 124 5.02 -6.95 9.17
N GLY A 125 3.90 -6.24 8.95
CA GLY A 125 3.60 -4.99 9.64
C GLY A 125 2.50 -4.22 8.92
N ALA A 126 2.49 -2.90 9.12
CA ALA A 126 1.58 -1.95 8.48
C ALA A 126 2.38 -0.75 7.94
N MET A 127 1.81 -0.08 6.94
CA MET A 127 2.28 1.22 6.46
C MET A 127 1.08 2.18 6.45
N VAL A 128 1.20 3.29 7.16
CA VAL A 128 0.15 4.32 7.30
C VAL A 128 0.67 5.64 6.77
N ASN A 129 -0.06 6.26 5.84
CA ASN A 129 0.36 7.49 5.17
C ASN A 129 0.05 8.75 5.99
N GLY A 130 0.74 8.96 7.11
CA GLY A 130 0.55 10.16 7.94
C GLY A 130 -0.80 10.20 8.67
N PHE A 131 -1.51 11.33 8.58
CA PHE A 131 -2.82 11.53 9.21
C PHE A 131 -3.95 10.97 8.35
N THR A 132 -5.13 10.77 8.96
CA THR A 132 -6.32 10.29 8.24
C THR A 132 -7.41 11.34 8.18
N GLN A 133 -8.00 11.50 7.01
CA GLN A 133 -9.18 12.33 6.81
C GLN A 133 -10.45 11.50 7.00
N LYS A 134 -11.49 12.11 7.54
CA LYS A 134 -12.81 11.50 7.76
C LYS A 134 -13.90 12.56 7.73
N ASP A 135 -15.03 12.24 7.10
CA ASP A 135 -16.24 13.07 6.97
C ASP A 135 -16.06 14.39 6.17
N GLU A 136 -14.97 15.12 6.39
CA GLU A 136 -14.63 16.38 5.73
C GLU A 136 -13.18 16.39 5.21
N PRO A 137 -12.91 17.03 4.05
CA PRO A 137 -11.56 17.22 3.56
C PRO A 137 -10.68 18.01 4.53
N ASP A 138 -9.38 17.73 4.50
CA ASP A 138 -8.33 18.37 5.32
C ASP A 138 -8.48 18.18 6.84
N SER A 139 -9.40 17.32 7.29
CA SER A 139 -9.43 16.81 8.66
C SER A 139 -8.17 15.97 8.96
N ALA A 140 -7.75 15.96 10.23
CA ALA A 140 -6.58 15.20 10.66
C ALA A 140 -6.90 14.41 11.93
N ILE A 141 -7.14 13.12 11.76
CA ILE A 141 -7.32 12.15 12.84
C ILE A 141 -5.99 11.46 13.12
N TYR A 142 -5.64 11.40 14.41
CA TYR A 142 -4.58 10.56 14.94
C TYR A 142 -5.12 9.77 16.14
N TYR A 143 -4.56 8.59 16.41
CA TYR A 143 -4.98 7.74 17.53
C TYR A 143 -4.32 8.13 18.87
N ASP A 144 -3.34 9.02 18.83
CA ASP A 144 -2.56 9.49 19.98
C ASP A 144 -2.93 10.91 20.42
N ILE A 145 -4.05 11.44 19.92
CA ILE A 145 -4.63 12.70 20.43
C ILE A 145 -5.08 12.47 21.89
N PRO A 146 -4.82 13.42 22.81
CA PRO A 146 -5.18 13.31 24.23
C PRO A 146 -6.66 13.01 24.52
#